data_AF-A0A7X0H9W2-F1
#
_entry.id   AF-A0A7X0H9W2-F1
#
_cell.length_a   1.000
_cell.length_b   1.000
_cell.length_c   1.000
_cell.angle_alpha   90.00
_cell.angle_beta   90.00
_cell.angle_gamma   90.00
#
_symmetry.space_group_name_H-M   'P 1'
#
loop_
_entity.id
_entity.type
_entity.pdbx_description
1 polymer ?
#
loop_
_entity_poly.entity_id
_entity_poly.type
_entity_poly.pdbx_seq_one_letter_code
_entity_poly.pdbx_strand_id
1 'polypeptide(L)'
;MAEQGSQVIGETIQGLRVIGEGVQQGGELVSQLDGRSQHIGSLVTVIQDIADQTNLLALNAAIESARGGEHGRGFAVVADEVRKLADRTASVTEEIQKAISEINIETSRAREEMERNSQKADECVEQSATAAEILESILYR
;
A
#
# COMPACT_ATOMS: atom_id res chain seq x y z
N MET A 1 33.41 -19.25 31.35
CA MET A 1 33.54 -18.70 29.98
C MET A 1 32.64 -19.42 29.00
N ALA A 2 32.73 -20.76 28.84
CA ALA A 2 31.85 -21.48 27.92
C ALA A 2 30.36 -21.48 28.33
N GLU A 3 30.03 -21.62 29.63
CA GLU A 3 28.64 -21.45 30.14
C GLU A 3 28.08 -20.06 29.85
N GLN A 4 28.87 -19.00 30.11
CA GLN A 4 28.47 -17.62 29.79
C GLN A 4 28.28 -17.41 28.28
N GLY A 5 29.11 -18.03 27.44
CA GLY A 5 28.93 -18.00 25.98
C GLY A 5 27.64 -18.70 25.55
N SER A 6 27.34 -19.85 26.13
CA SER A 6 26.08 -20.59 25.87
C SER A 6 24.85 -19.76 26.27
N GLN A 7 24.90 -19.10 27.43
CA GLN A 7 23.84 -18.19 27.86
C GLN A 7 23.61 -17.03 26.87
N VAL A 8 24.67 -16.33 26.45
CA VAL A 8 24.58 -15.21 25.51
C VAL A 8 24.00 -15.66 24.16
N ILE A 9 24.36 -16.85 23.69
CA ILE A 9 23.79 -17.42 22.46
C ILE A 9 22.30 -17.75 22.64
N GLY A 10 21.91 -18.31 23.79
CA GLY A 10 20.50 -18.54 24.10
C GLY A 10 19.68 -17.25 24.08
N GLU A 11 20.20 -16.19 24.68
CA GLU A 11 19.59 -14.85 24.65
C GLU A 11 19.51 -14.30 23.21
N THR A 12 20.55 -14.53 22.39
CA THR A 12 20.60 -14.11 20.99
C THR A 12 19.55 -14.84 20.15
N ILE A 13 19.41 -16.16 20.29
CA ILE A 13 18.38 -16.96 19.62
C ILE A 13 16.99 -16.45 19.98
N GLN A 14 16.76 -16.15 21.26
CA GLN A 14 15.47 -15.63 21.71
C GLN A 14 15.18 -14.24 21.13
N GLY A 15 16.17 -13.35 21.10
CA GLY A 15 16.05 -12.03 20.44
C GLY A 15 15.73 -12.14 18.95
N LEU A 16 16.37 -13.08 18.24
CA LEU A 16 16.13 -13.30 16.81
C LEU A 16 14.73 -13.86 16.54
N ARG A 17 14.19 -14.74 17.40
CA ARG A 17 12.80 -15.19 17.28
C ARG A 17 11.80 -14.05 17.41
N VAL A 18 12.01 -13.17 18.38
CA VAL A 18 11.16 -11.97 18.56
C VAL A 18 11.24 -11.05 17.34
N ILE A 19 12.43 -10.90 16.74
CA ILE A 19 12.59 -10.15 15.48
C ILE A 19 11.82 -10.83 14.34
N GLY A 20 11.93 -12.16 14.19
CA GLY A 20 11.20 -12.92 13.17
C GLY A 20 9.69 -12.75 13.29
N GLU A 21 9.15 -12.87 14.51
CA GLU A 21 7.73 -12.61 14.80
C GLU A 21 7.31 -11.18 14.44
N GLY A 22 8.13 -10.18 14.80
CA GLY A 22 7.87 -8.78 14.47
C GLY A 22 7.89 -8.50 12.96
N VAL A 23 8.80 -9.13 12.22
CA VAL A 23 8.88 -9.05 10.76
C VAL A 23 7.64 -9.68 10.11
N GLN A 24 7.20 -10.85 10.60
CA GLN A 24 5.99 -11.51 10.10
C GLN A 24 4.75 -10.64 10.33
N GLN A 25 4.58 -10.08 11.53
CA GLN A 25 3.48 -9.16 11.84
C GLN A 25 3.53 -7.90 10.96
N GLY A 26 4.73 -7.35 10.73
CA GLY A 26 4.93 -6.25 9.79
C GLY A 26 4.46 -6.61 8.37
N GLY A 27 4.80 -7.81 7.90
CA GLY A 27 4.40 -8.32 6.59
C GLY A 27 2.89 -8.41 6.42
N GLU A 28 2.19 -8.88 7.47
CA GLU A 28 0.73 -8.92 7.49
C GLU A 28 0.11 -7.52 7.40
N LEU A 29 0.65 -6.53 8.13
CA LEU A 29 0.18 -5.15 8.07
C LEU A 29 0.39 -4.52 6.69
N VAL A 30 1.54 -4.78 6.05
CA VAL A 30 1.83 -4.33 4.68
C VAL A 30 0.86 -4.98 3.68
N SER A 31 0.56 -6.27 3.83
CA SER A 31 -0.42 -6.97 2.98
C SER A 31 -1.83 -6.40 3.15
N GLN A 32 -2.23 -6.06 4.38
CA GLN A 32 -3.51 -5.38 4.61
C GLN A 32 -3.56 -3.99 3.97
N LEU A 33 -2.45 -3.25 4.01
CA LEU A 33 -2.36 -1.93 3.37
C LEU A 33 -2.48 -2.05 1.84
N ASP A 34 -1.82 -3.02 1.22
CA ASP A 34 -1.96 -3.31 -0.22
C ASP A 34 -3.43 -3.60 -0.60
N GLY A 35 -4.11 -4.47 0.14
CA GLY A 35 -5.53 -4.76 -0.09
C GLY A 35 -6.44 -3.53 0.06
N ARG A 36 -6.17 -2.66 1.04
CA ARG A 36 -6.90 -1.39 1.22
C ARG A 36 -6.64 -0.43 0.06
N SER A 37 -5.40 -0.30 -0.39
CA SER A 37 -5.03 0.57 -1.51
C SER A 37 -5.69 0.12 -2.82
N GLN A 38 -5.75 -1.19 -3.08
CA GLN A 38 -6.48 -1.75 -4.23
C GLN A 38 -7.99 -1.45 -4.15
N HIS A 39 -8.60 -1.58 -2.97
CA HIS A 39 -10.01 -1.25 -2.78
C HIS A 39 -10.27 0.24 -3.04
N ILE A 40 -9.43 1.14 -2.52
CA ILE A 40 -9.53 2.59 -2.81
C ILE A 40 -9.38 2.83 -4.31
N GLY A 41 -8.43 2.16 -4.98
CA GLY A 41 -8.24 2.28 -6.44
C GLY A 41 -9.51 1.94 -7.23
N SER A 42 -10.22 0.88 -6.83
CA SER A 42 -11.49 0.51 -7.46
C SER A 42 -12.57 1.59 -7.29
N LEU A 43 -12.65 2.23 -6.12
CA LEU A 43 -13.59 3.32 -5.86
C LEU A 43 -13.23 4.56 -6.68
N VAL A 44 -11.95 4.88 -6.81
CA VAL A 44 -11.46 6.02 -7.61
C VAL A 44 -11.78 5.83 -9.08
N THR A 45 -11.67 4.60 -9.60
CA THR A 45 -12.09 4.28 -10.97
C THR A 45 -13.58 4.54 -11.18
N VAL A 46 -14.43 4.15 -10.23
CA VAL A 46 -15.87 4.45 -10.30
C VAL A 46 -16.14 5.96 -10.27
N ILE A 47 -15.40 6.74 -9.47
CA ILE A 47 -15.56 8.20 -9.43
C ILE A 47 -15.12 8.83 -10.76
N GLN A 48 -14.05 8.33 -11.38
CA GLN A 48 -13.62 8.75 -12.71
C GLN A 48 -14.72 8.50 -13.75
N ASP A 49 -15.31 7.31 -13.77
CA ASP A 49 -16.42 6.97 -14.68
C ASP A 49 -17.63 7.90 -14.46
N ILE A 50 -17.95 8.24 -13.21
CA ILE A 50 -19.02 9.19 -12.87
C ILE A 50 -18.68 10.59 -13.38
N ALA A 51 -17.44 11.04 -13.23
CA ALA A 51 -16.99 12.34 -13.72
C ALA A 51 -17.13 12.42 -15.25
N ASP A 52 -16.69 11.39 -15.97
CA ASP A 52 -16.77 11.32 -17.43
C ASP A 52 -18.22 11.30 -17.93
N GLN A 53 -19.10 10.53 -17.27
CA GLN A 53 -20.54 10.53 -17.56
C GLN A 53 -21.18 11.89 -17.28
N THR A 54 -20.81 12.54 -16.17
CA THR A 54 -21.30 13.88 -15.80
C THR A 54 -20.85 14.91 -16.84
N ASN A 55 -19.61 14.81 -17.32
CA ASN A 55 -19.07 15.67 -18.38
C ASN A 55 -19.88 15.52 -19.68
N LEU A 56 -20.16 14.28 -20.08
CA LEU A 56 -20.96 13.98 -21.28
C LEU A 56 -22.41 14.49 -21.14
N LEU A 57 -23.03 14.33 -19.97
CA LEU A 57 -24.36 14.87 -19.69
C LEU A 57 -24.38 16.40 -19.75
N ALA A 58 -23.37 17.05 -19.18
CA ALA A 58 -23.21 18.51 -19.22
C ALA A 58 -23.03 19.02 -20.66
N LEU A 59 -22.24 18.31 -21.48
CA LEU A 59 -22.07 18.62 -22.90
C LEU A 59 -23.40 18.53 -23.67
N ASN A 60 -24.17 17.45 -23.46
CA ASN A 60 -25.47 17.29 -24.10
C ASN A 60 -26.44 18.41 -23.68
N ALA A 61 -26.44 18.78 -22.40
CA ALA A 61 -27.25 19.90 -21.89
C ALA A 61 -26.84 21.24 -22.50
N ALA A 62 -25.54 21.49 -22.70
CA ALA A 62 -25.04 22.69 -23.36
C ALA A 62 -25.47 22.77 -24.84
N ILE A 63 -25.42 21.64 -25.57
CA ILE A 63 -25.88 21.55 -26.96
C ILE A 63 -27.39 21.85 -27.05
N GLU A 64 -28.20 21.25 -26.19
CA GLU A 64 -29.65 21.45 -26.22
C GLU A 64 -30.03 22.88 -25.78
N SER A 65 -29.28 23.46 -24.84
CA SER A 65 -29.42 24.88 -24.46
C SER A 65 -29.13 25.82 -25.63
N ALA A 66 -28.13 25.53 -26.46
CA ALA A 66 -27.84 26.31 -27.66
C ALA A 66 -28.96 26.20 -28.71
N ARG A 67 -29.62 25.04 -28.82
CA ARG A 67 -30.80 24.84 -29.68
C ARG A 67 -32.04 25.60 -29.20
N GLY A 68 -32.21 25.75 -27.89
CA GLY A 68 -33.32 26.49 -27.27
C GLY A 68 -33.27 28.01 -27.42
N GLY A 69 -32.22 28.56 -28.05
CA GLY A 69 -32.09 30.01 -28.29
C GLY A 69 -32.08 30.83 -27.00
N GLU A 70 -32.88 31.90 -26.93
CA GLU A 70 -32.91 32.81 -25.77
C GLU A 70 -33.39 32.12 -24.48
N HIS A 71 -34.26 31.10 -24.58
CA HIS A 71 -34.79 30.38 -23.42
C HIS A 71 -33.77 29.41 -22.80
N GLY A 72 -32.73 29.01 -23.56
CA GLY A 72 -31.67 28.11 -23.10
C GLY A 72 -30.49 28.80 -22.41
N ARG A 73 -30.42 30.15 -22.40
CA ARG A 73 -29.25 30.89 -21.87
C ARG A 73 -28.94 30.59 -20.40
N GLY A 74 -29.96 30.48 -19.54
CA GLY A 74 -29.75 30.14 -18.13
C GLY A 74 -29.26 28.71 -17.93
N PHE A 75 -29.79 27.77 -18.71
CA PHE A 75 -29.38 26.36 -18.69
C PHE A 75 -27.96 26.16 -19.24
N ALA A 76 -27.54 26.96 -20.22
CA ALA A 76 -26.18 26.92 -20.76
C ALA A 76 -25.11 27.25 -19.71
N VAL A 77 -25.37 28.22 -18.82
CA VAL A 77 -24.45 28.57 -17.73
C VAL A 77 -24.32 27.44 -16.72
N VAL A 78 -25.44 26.82 -16.35
CA VAL A 78 -25.44 25.66 -15.44
C VAL A 78 -24.69 24.48 -16.07
N ALA A 79 -24.94 24.19 -17.35
CA ALA A 79 -24.25 23.13 -18.07
C ALA A 79 -22.72 23.33 -18.10
N ASP A 80 -22.24 24.55 -18.36
CA ASP A 80 -20.80 24.83 -18.36
C ASP A 80 -20.18 24.71 -16.96
N GLU A 81 -20.91 25.06 -15.90
CA GLU A 81 -20.43 24.90 -14.51
C GLU A 81 -20.35 23.44 -14.08
N VAL A 82 -21.36 22.63 -14.42
CA VAL A 82 -21.33 21.17 -14.20
C VAL A 82 -20.17 20.52 -14.96
N ARG A 83 -19.92 20.96 -16.19
CA ARG A 83 -18.80 20.48 -17.00
C ARG A 83 -17.45 20.75 -16.32
N LYS A 84 -17.22 21.99 -15.85
CA LYS A 84 -15.99 22.34 -15.11
C LYS A 84 -15.84 21.52 -13.84
N LEU A 85 -16.93 21.24 -13.13
CA LEU A 85 -16.90 20.41 -11.92
C LEU A 85 -16.54 18.96 -12.25
N ALA A 86 -17.08 18.42 -13.35
CA ALA A 86 -16.74 17.09 -13.84
C ALA A 86 -15.25 16.99 -14.24
N ASP A 87 -14.74 17.95 -15.03
CA ASP A 87 -13.33 18.01 -15.42
C ASP A 87 -12.40 18.13 -14.20
N ARG A 88 -12.78 18.95 -13.21
CA ARG A 88 -12.02 19.08 -11.95
C ARG A 88 -12.05 17.79 -11.13
N THR A 89 -13.18 17.08 -11.12
CA THR A 89 -13.31 15.79 -10.44
C THR A 89 -12.38 14.75 -11.08
N ALA A 90 -12.39 14.65 -12.41
CA ALA A 90 -11.50 13.79 -13.19
C ALA A 90 -10.01 14.07 -12.90
N SER A 91 -9.61 15.34 -12.86
CA SER A 91 -8.23 15.70 -12.54
C SER A 91 -7.81 15.25 -11.14
N VAL A 92 -8.70 15.35 -10.14
CA VAL A 92 -8.41 14.94 -8.77
C VAL A 92 -8.35 13.41 -8.67
N THR A 93 -9.23 12.68 -9.35
CA THR A 93 -9.19 11.22 -9.37
C THR A 93 -7.92 10.69 -10.03
N GLU A 94 -7.41 11.33 -11.07
CA GLU A 94 -6.10 11.01 -11.65
C GLU A 94 -4.94 11.19 -10.65
N GLU A 95 -4.94 12.28 -9.88
CA GLU A 95 -3.94 12.52 -8.83
C GLU A 95 -4.00 11.46 -7.73
N ILE A 96 -5.21 11.10 -7.28
CA ILE A 96 -5.42 10.04 -6.29
C ILE A 96 -4.92 8.70 -6.85
N GLN A 97 -5.18 8.39 -8.12
CA GLN A 97 -4.73 7.16 -8.76
C GLN A 97 -3.19 7.05 -8.78
N LYS A 98 -2.49 8.17 -9.01
CA LYS A 98 -1.02 8.24 -8.91
C LYS A 98 -0.55 7.97 -7.49
N ALA A 99 -1.15 8.61 -6.49
CA ALA A 99 -0.82 8.40 -5.09
C ALA A 99 -1.02 6.93 -4.66
N ILE A 100 -2.09 6.28 -5.11
CA ILE A 100 -2.33 4.84 -4.87
C ILE A 100 -1.24 3.99 -5.53
N SER A 101 -0.83 4.33 -6.75
CA SER A 101 0.26 3.62 -7.44
C SER A 101 1.58 3.74 -6.67
N GLU A 102 1.89 4.92 -6.14
CA GLU A 102 3.09 5.12 -5.31
C GLU A 102 3.02 4.31 -4.02
N ILE A 103 1.86 4.30 -3.33
CA ILE A 103 1.65 3.47 -2.15
C ILE A 103 1.87 1.99 -2.48
N ASN A 104 1.34 1.48 -3.59
CA ASN A 104 1.52 0.08 -3.99
C ASN A 104 2.99 -0.28 -4.27
N ILE A 105 3.76 0.65 -4.84
CA ILE A 105 5.20 0.44 -5.04
C ILE A 105 5.93 0.35 -3.70
N GLU A 106 5.63 1.27 -2.78
CA GLU A 106 6.27 1.32 -1.47
C GLU A 106 5.86 0.13 -0.57
N THR A 107 4.60 -0.32 -0.63
CA THR A 107 4.17 -1.55 0.07
C THR A 107 4.86 -2.79 -0.49
N SER A 108 4.99 -2.89 -1.82
CA SER A 108 5.71 -4.00 -2.45
C SER A 108 7.18 -4.04 -2.02
N ARG A 109 7.84 -2.88 -1.94
CA ARG A 109 9.22 -2.77 -1.45
C ARG A 109 9.32 -3.16 0.02
N ALA A 110 8.43 -2.65 0.87
CA ALA A 110 8.40 -2.97 2.29
C ALA A 110 8.22 -4.48 2.52
N ARG A 111 7.36 -5.13 1.74
CA ARG A 111 7.17 -6.58 1.78
C ARG A 111 8.45 -7.34 1.42
N GLU A 112 9.13 -6.93 0.35
CA GLU A 112 10.39 -7.58 -0.06
C GLU A 112 11.48 -7.45 1.02
N GLU A 113 11.62 -6.28 1.65
CA GLU A 113 12.54 -6.08 2.77
C GLU A 113 12.17 -6.94 3.98
N MET A 114 10.88 -7.09 4.27
CA MET A 114 10.41 -7.97 5.35
C MET A 114 10.72 -9.44 5.05
N GLU A 115 10.49 -9.91 3.82
CA GLU A 115 10.85 -11.29 3.43
C GLU A 115 12.37 -11.53 3.58
N ARG A 116 13.21 -10.58 3.15
CA ARG A 116 14.67 -10.68 3.36
C ARG A 116 15.08 -10.66 4.83
N ASN A 117 14.47 -9.80 5.64
CA ASN A 117 14.76 -9.73 7.07
C ASN A 117 14.34 -11.01 7.80
N SER A 118 13.22 -11.64 7.40
CA SER A 118 12.80 -12.93 7.94
C SER A 118 13.84 -14.01 7.64
N GLN A 119 14.27 -14.10 6.38
CA GLN A 119 15.30 -15.07 5.98
C GLN A 119 16.61 -14.84 6.74
N LYS A 120 17.00 -13.57 6.94
CA LYS A 120 18.21 -13.23 7.70
C LYS A 120 18.10 -13.61 9.17
N ALA A 121 16.93 -13.41 9.78
CA ALA A 121 16.68 -13.83 11.16
C ALA A 121 16.79 -15.35 11.30
N ASP A 122 16.21 -16.11 10.36
CA ASP A 122 16.28 -17.57 10.34
C ASP A 122 17.73 -18.08 10.20
N GLU A 123 18.50 -17.50 9.27
CA GLU A 123 19.94 -17.80 9.13
C GLU A 123 20.71 -17.54 10.42
N CYS A 124 20.45 -16.42 11.09
CA CYS A 124 21.12 -16.09 12.35
C CYS A 124 20.72 -17.05 13.49
N VAL A 125 19.49 -17.55 13.50
CA VAL A 125 19.05 -18.58 14.47
C VAL A 125 19.82 -19.88 14.23
N GLU A 126 19.96 -20.33 12.99
CA GLU A 126 20.71 -21.55 12.63
C GLU A 126 22.19 -21.45 13.01
N GLN A 127 22.83 -20.32 12.69
CA GLN A 127 24.23 -20.06 13.05
C GLN A 127 24.42 -20.03 14.57
N SER A 128 23.50 -19.39 15.29
CA SER A 128 23.54 -19.32 16.75
C SER A 128 23.33 -20.69 17.39
N ALA A 129 22.42 -21.51 16.85
CA ALA A 129 22.21 -22.89 17.31
C ALA A 129 23.47 -23.74 17.12
N THR A 130 24.12 -23.64 15.96
CA THR A 130 25.40 -24.33 15.70
C THR A 130 26.49 -23.91 16.70
N ALA A 131 26.58 -22.61 16.99
CA ALA A 131 27.54 -22.09 17.97
C ALA A 131 27.24 -22.57 19.40
N ALA A 132 25.97 -22.71 19.78
CA ALA A 132 25.56 -23.31 21.05
C ALA A 132 26.00 -24.78 21.16
N GLU A 133 25.78 -25.59 20.13
CA GLU A 133 26.19 -27.01 20.10
C GLU A 133 27.71 -27.16 20.27
N ILE A 134 28.50 -26.30 19.61
CA ILE A 134 29.97 -26.29 19.75
C ILE A 134 30.37 -25.98 21.19
N LEU A 135 29.77 -24.99 21.83
CA LEU A 135 30.07 -24.63 23.22
C LEU A 135 29.67 -25.73 24.21
N GLU A 136 28.53 -26.38 23.96
CA GLU A 136 28.08 -27.52 24.76
C GLU A 136 29.07 -28.69 24.67
N SER A 137 29.60 -28.97 23.47
CA SER A 137 30.62 -29.99 23.26
C SER A 137 31.94 -29.72 24.02
N ILE A 138 32.25 -28.45 24.31
CA ILE A 138 33.43 -28.04 25.09
C ILE A 138 33.16 -28.20 26.60
N LEU A 139 31.93 -27.97 27.05
CA LEU A 139 31.54 -28.08 28.47
C LEU A 139 31.48 -29.53 28.96
N TYR A 140 31.11 -30.47 28.09
CA TYR A 140 30.99 -31.89 28.42
C TYR A 140 32.19 -32.75 27.97
N ARG A 141 33.33 -32.11 27.71
CA ARG A 141 34.61 -32.75 27.39
C ARG A 141 35.52 -32.79 28.60
#